data_AF-A0A5B0WT40-F1
#
_entry.id   AF-A0A5B0WT40-F1
#
_cell.length_a   1.000
_cell.length_b   1.000
_cell.length_c   1.000
_cell.angle_alpha   90.00
_cell.angle_beta   90.00
_cell.angle_gamma   90.00
#
_symmetry.space_group_name_H-M   'P 1'
#
loop_
_entity.id
_entity.type
_entity.pdbx_description
1 polymer ?
#
loop_
_entity_poly.entity_id
_entity_poly.type
_entity_poly.pdbx_seq_one_letter_code
_entity_poly.pdbx_strand_id
1 'polypeptide(L)'
;MIRLWGRLIKPVFEAAEARNVLEIGAEYGLSTRVLMNYINAVDGHLHCIDPSPLFEADDFRREYGERLTFYGDLSLNVIGQLPQLDVAMVDGDHNWYTVFNELKALEDLHGGDPMRQPIIFAHDIGWPYGRRDLYYDPTTIPEAFLQPHERKGMLPNKAHLVDEGGMNLELCNAVDEGGPKNGVLTGVEDYIAQSALDFRFLNLPFYYGLGILVTEQRLAANPALAAQISTLEQQLQGEELIRLAEHLRIVEGVVLQTLQRKLEASEQRVAELEAQLGETPQGGARQP
;
A
#
# COMPACT_ATOMS: atom_id res chain seq x y z
N MET A 1 3.65 -0.09 -3.97
CA MET A 1 4.97 -0.78 -3.90
C MET A 1 5.74 -1.06 -5.22
N ILE A 2 5.10 -1.48 -6.34
CA ILE A 2 5.79 -2.06 -7.53
C ILE A 2 6.89 -1.22 -8.22
N ARG A 3 6.78 0.11 -8.20
CA ARG A 3 7.76 1.02 -8.84
C ARG A 3 9.17 0.88 -8.27
N LEU A 4 9.28 0.36 -7.04
CA LEU A 4 10.53 0.18 -6.31
C LEU A 4 11.12 -1.24 -6.47
N TRP A 5 10.39 -2.14 -7.14
CA TRP A 5 10.72 -3.57 -7.23
C TRP A 5 12.15 -3.84 -7.68
N GLY A 6 12.50 -3.41 -8.90
CA GLY A 6 13.76 -3.83 -9.52
C GLY A 6 15.03 -3.29 -8.84
N ARG A 7 14.94 -2.17 -8.10
CA ARG A 7 16.10 -1.50 -7.51
C ARG A 7 16.23 -1.67 -6.01
N LEU A 8 15.11 -1.68 -5.27
CA LEU A 8 15.15 -1.68 -3.82
C LEU A 8 14.67 -3.01 -3.22
N ILE A 9 13.59 -3.57 -3.76
CA ILE A 9 12.91 -4.72 -3.14
C ILE A 9 13.51 -6.05 -3.61
N LYS A 10 13.63 -6.25 -4.93
CA LYS A 10 14.14 -7.49 -5.53
C LYS A 10 15.53 -7.91 -5.00
N PRO A 11 16.53 -7.00 -4.84
CA PRO A 11 17.82 -7.40 -4.29
C PRO A 11 17.73 -7.97 -2.87
N VAL A 12 16.81 -7.47 -2.06
CA VAL A 12 16.57 -7.98 -0.70
C VAL A 12 15.88 -9.35 -0.74
N PHE A 13 14.92 -9.55 -1.64
CA PHE A 13 14.31 -10.87 -1.89
C PHE A 13 15.36 -11.90 -2.30
N GLU A 14 16.25 -11.54 -3.23
CA GLU A 14 17.34 -12.41 -3.71
C GLU A 14 18.32 -12.76 -2.59
N ALA A 15 18.73 -11.77 -1.78
CA ALA A 15 19.63 -12.01 -0.65
C ALA A 15 19.00 -12.82 0.50
N ALA A 16 17.67 -12.76 0.63
CA ALA A 16 16.91 -13.56 1.58
C ALA A 16 16.57 -14.96 1.05
N GLU A 17 16.86 -15.26 -0.21
CA GLU A 17 16.44 -16.47 -0.91
C GLU A 17 14.92 -16.72 -0.78
N ALA A 18 14.13 -15.65 -0.87
CA ALA A 18 12.70 -15.69 -0.59
C ALA A 18 11.94 -16.63 -1.55
N ARG A 19 11.14 -17.54 -0.98
CA ARG A 19 10.34 -18.51 -1.74
C ARG A 19 8.87 -18.45 -1.38
N ASN A 20 8.53 -18.31 -0.09
CA ASN A 20 7.16 -18.15 0.38
C ASN A 20 6.91 -16.69 0.69
N VAL A 21 6.14 -16.03 -0.18
CA VAL A 21 5.94 -14.58 -0.13
C VAL A 21 4.47 -14.28 0.12
N LEU A 22 4.20 -13.28 0.96
CA LEU A 22 2.89 -12.70 1.15
C LEU A 22 2.81 -11.32 0.46
N GLU A 23 1.73 -11.09 -0.28
CA GLU A 23 1.27 -9.79 -0.77
C GLU A 23 -0.09 -9.48 -0.13
N ILE A 24 -0.20 -8.33 0.53
CA ILE A 24 -1.45 -7.76 1.03
C ILE A 24 -1.75 -6.50 0.23
N GLY A 25 -2.92 -6.45 -0.41
CA GLY A 25 -3.31 -5.37 -1.32
C GLY A 25 -2.84 -5.64 -2.75
N ALA A 26 -3.69 -6.29 -3.54
CA ALA A 26 -3.40 -6.63 -4.93
C ALA A 26 -3.89 -5.54 -5.89
N GLU A 27 -4.99 -4.87 -5.54
CA GLU A 27 -5.64 -3.82 -6.31
C GLU A 27 -5.88 -4.25 -7.77
N TYR A 28 -5.09 -3.73 -8.73
CA TYR A 28 -5.16 -4.07 -10.16
C TYR A 28 -4.37 -5.34 -10.55
N GLY A 29 -3.67 -5.97 -9.62
CA GLY A 29 -2.84 -7.16 -9.84
C GLY A 29 -1.49 -6.89 -10.53
N LEU A 30 -1.08 -5.62 -10.68
CA LEU A 30 0.19 -5.26 -11.31
C LEU A 30 1.40 -5.72 -10.49
N SER A 31 1.35 -5.52 -9.17
CA SER A 31 2.37 -6.01 -8.24
C SER A 31 2.41 -7.54 -8.26
N THR A 32 1.24 -8.19 -8.15
CA THR A 32 1.08 -9.64 -8.22
C THR A 32 1.75 -10.25 -9.45
N ARG A 33 1.52 -9.71 -10.65
CA ARG A 33 2.17 -10.21 -11.89
C ARG A 33 3.70 -10.16 -11.82
N VAL A 34 4.26 -9.09 -11.25
CA VAL A 34 5.72 -8.96 -11.14
C VAL A 34 6.30 -9.88 -10.08
N LEU A 35 5.60 -10.06 -8.96
CA LEU A 35 5.96 -11.04 -7.95
C LEU A 35 5.91 -12.46 -8.52
N MET A 36 4.88 -12.80 -9.29
CA MET A 36 4.78 -14.10 -9.95
C MET A 36 5.94 -14.38 -10.90
N ASN A 37 6.49 -13.36 -11.60
CA ASN A 37 7.69 -13.56 -12.42
C ASN A 37 8.90 -14.00 -11.58
N TYR A 38 9.07 -13.42 -10.39
CA TYR A 38 10.13 -13.82 -9.47
C TYR A 38 9.87 -15.20 -8.87
N ILE A 39 8.67 -15.43 -8.34
CA ILE A 39 8.23 -16.70 -7.74
C ILE A 39 8.39 -17.85 -8.73
N ASN A 40 8.06 -17.61 -10.01
CA ASN A 40 8.23 -18.62 -11.04
C ASN A 40 9.69 -18.98 -11.31
N ALA A 41 10.59 -18.00 -11.22
CA ALA A 41 12.03 -18.20 -11.44
C ALA A 41 12.70 -18.96 -10.29
N VAL A 42 12.19 -18.79 -9.05
CA VAL A 42 12.74 -19.45 -7.87
C VAL A 42 12.01 -20.74 -7.51
N ASP A 43 10.93 -21.12 -8.20
CA ASP A 43 10.05 -22.25 -7.81
C ASP A 43 9.51 -22.09 -6.38
N GLY A 44 8.93 -20.91 -6.11
CA GLY A 44 8.33 -20.55 -4.83
C GLY A 44 6.79 -20.52 -4.87
N HIS A 45 6.21 -19.84 -3.88
CA HIS A 45 4.77 -19.67 -3.73
C HIS A 45 4.41 -18.22 -3.33
N LEU A 46 3.37 -17.67 -3.94
CA LEU A 46 2.78 -16.37 -3.57
C LEU A 46 1.42 -16.57 -2.88
N HIS A 47 1.30 -16.03 -1.68
CA HIS A 47 0.03 -15.80 -1.00
C HIS A 47 -0.40 -14.37 -1.25
N CYS A 48 -1.55 -14.16 -1.87
CA CYS A 48 -2.06 -12.85 -2.23
C CYS A 48 -3.40 -12.63 -1.52
N ILE A 49 -3.49 -11.59 -0.69
CA ILE A 49 -4.69 -11.24 0.07
C ILE A 49 -5.23 -9.91 -0.44
N ASP A 50 -6.47 -9.92 -0.90
CA ASP A 50 -7.20 -8.70 -1.23
C ASP A 50 -8.72 -8.98 -1.15
N PRO A 51 -9.48 -8.28 -0.31
CA PRO A 51 -10.92 -8.50 -0.16
C PRO A 51 -11.73 -8.03 -1.38
N SER A 52 -11.21 -7.11 -2.19
CA SER A 52 -11.93 -6.48 -3.30
C SER A 52 -11.00 -6.12 -4.45
N PRO A 53 -10.32 -7.10 -5.08
CA PRO A 53 -9.42 -6.85 -6.20
C PRO A 53 -10.20 -6.26 -7.39
N LEU A 54 -9.53 -5.42 -8.18
CA LEU A 54 -10.06 -4.84 -9.43
C LEU A 54 -9.77 -5.72 -10.65
N PHE A 55 -9.64 -7.03 -10.42
CA PHE A 55 -9.45 -8.05 -11.45
C PHE A 55 -10.10 -9.38 -11.01
N GLU A 56 -10.32 -10.26 -11.99
CA GLU A 56 -10.88 -11.59 -11.74
C GLU A 56 -9.81 -12.53 -11.17
N ALA A 57 -9.89 -12.83 -9.87
CA ALA A 57 -8.90 -13.68 -9.19
C ALA A 57 -8.78 -15.09 -9.82
N ASP A 58 -9.87 -15.62 -10.37
CA ASP A 58 -9.87 -16.92 -11.06
C ASP A 58 -9.04 -16.92 -12.36
N ASP A 59 -8.87 -15.77 -13.01
CA ASP A 59 -7.99 -15.65 -14.17
C ASP A 59 -6.54 -15.85 -13.75
N PHE A 60 -6.14 -15.25 -12.62
CA PHE A 60 -4.80 -15.39 -12.07
C PHE A 60 -4.55 -16.80 -11.55
N ARG A 61 -5.53 -17.43 -10.89
CA ARG A 61 -5.43 -18.84 -10.46
C ARG A 61 -5.23 -19.77 -11.66
N ARG A 62 -5.92 -19.53 -12.78
CA ARG A 62 -5.72 -20.31 -14.02
C ARG A 62 -4.37 -20.04 -14.67
N GLU A 63 -3.90 -18.79 -14.65
CA GLU A 63 -2.61 -18.39 -15.23
C GLU A 63 -1.42 -18.99 -14.45
N TYR A 64 -1.47 -18.95 -13.12
CA TYR A 64 -0.34 -19.28 -12.25
C TYR A 64 -0.44 -20.64 -11.53
N GLY A 65 -1.61 -21.29 -11.59
CA GLY A 65 -1.83 -22.62 -11.04
C GLY A 65 -1.54 -22.68 -9.54
N GLU A 66 -0.86 -23.75 -9.12
CA GLU A 66 -0.59 -24.04 -7.70
C GLU A 66 0.40 -23.08 -7.04
N ARG A 67 1.12 -22.24 -7.81
CA ARG A 67 2.12 -21.29 -7.27
C ARG A 67 1.51 -20.01 -6.70
N LEU A 68 0.22 -19.80 -6.92
CA LEU A 68 -0.53 -18.65 -6.39
C LEU A 68 -1.70 -19.15 -5.54
N THR A 69 -1.79 -18.69 -4.31
CA THR A 69 -3.02 -18.78 -3.52
C THR A 69 -3.57 -17.39 -3.29
N PHE A 70 -4.78 -17.16 -3.80
CA PHE A 70 -5.50 -15.90 -3.65
C PHE A 70 -6.59 -16.00 -2.58
N TYR A 71 -6.58 -15.09 -1.63
CA TYR A 71 -7.53 -14.98 -0.52
C TYR A 71 -8.37 -13.71 -0.69
N GLY A 72 -9.65 -13.89 -0.98
CA GLY A 72 -10.63 -12.80 -1.16
C GLY A 72 -11.28 -12.37 0.17
N ASP A 73 -10.47 -12.03 1.17
CA ASP A 73 -10.93 -11.70 2.52
C ASP A 73 -9.99 -10.64 3.15
N LEU A 74 -10.36 -10.09 4.30
CA LEU A 74 -9.53 -9.17 5.06
C LEU A 74 -8.26 -9.87 5.54
N SER A 75 -7.13 -9.16 5.48
CA SER A 75 -5.82 -9.66 5.94
C SER A 75 -5.85 -10.21 7.36
N LEU A 76 -6.52 -9.51 8.29
CA LEU A 76 -6.64 -9.91 9.69
C LEU A 76 -7.38 -11.25 9.88
N ASN A 77 -8.24 -11.66 8.94
CA ASN A 77 -8.91 -12.96 8.97
C ASN A 77 -8.02 -14.10 8.44
N VAL A 78 -7.02 -13.76 7.62
CA VAL A 78 -6.26 -14.72 6.83
C VAL A 78 -4.86 -14.96 7.38
N ILE A 79 -4.16 -13.94 7.88
CA ILE A 79 -2.72 -14.05 8.24
C ILE A 79 -2.44 -15.23 9.17
N GLY A 80 -3.28 -15.45 10.19
CA GLY A 80 -3.08 -16.50 11.19
C GLY A 80 -3.15 -17.94 10.65
N GLN A 81 -3.58 -18.16 9.41
CA GLN A 81 -3.69 -19.49 8.79
C GLN A 81 -2.67 -19.73 7.66
N LEU A 82 -1.80 -18.75 7.38
CA LEU A 82 -0.77 -18.86 6.36
C LEU A 82 0.34 -19.84 6.77
N PRO A 83 1.14 -20.36 5.82
CA PRO A 83 2.38 -21.04 6.16
C PRO A 83 3.42 -20.04 6.66
N GLN A 84 4.59 -20.56 7.06
CA GLN A 84 5.75 -19.72 7.33
C GLN A 84 6.16 -18.93 6.07
N LEU A 85 6.45 -17.64 6.25
CA LEU A 85 6.76 -16.70 5.19
C LEU A 85 8.22 -16.27 5.28
N ASP A 86 8.84 -16.10 4.11
CA ASP A 86 10.18 -15.51 4.01
C ASP A 86 10.11 -13.98 3.98
N VAL A 87 9.09 -13.46 3.28
CA VAL A 87 8.85 -12.03 3.05
C VAL A 87 7.35 -11.73 3.06
N ALA A 88 6.97 -10.58 3.61
CA ALA A 88 5.62 -10.03 3.54
C ALA A 88 5.65 -8.60 2.97
N MET A 89 4.78 -8.33 2.00
CA MET A 89 4.53 -7.02 1.41
C MET A 89 3.18 -6.50 1.90
N VAL A 90 3.21 -5.48 2.74
CA VAL A 90 2.06 -4.86 3.38
C VAL A 90 1.74 -3.55 2.64
N ASP A 91 0.71 -3.59 1.79
CA ASP A 91 0.24 -2.47 0.95
C ASP A 91 -1.31 -2.50 0.81
N GLY A 92 -2.01 -2.87 1.89
CA GLY A 92 -3.46 -2.97 1.94
C GLY A 92 -4.15 -1.66 2.36
N ASP A 93 -4.93 -1.73 3.44
CA ASP A 93 -5.58 -0.54 4.01
C ASP A 93 -4.55 0.40 4.66
N HIS A 94 -4.68 1.70 4.42
CA HIS A 94 -3.73 2.70 4.92
C HIS A 94 -4.18 3.34 6.23
N ASN A 95 -4.43 2.52 7.25
CA ASN A 95 -4.73 2.99 8.60
C ASN A 95 -3.92 2.27 9.67
N TRP A 96 -3.77 2.93 10.82
CA TRP A 96 -3.03 2.44 11.96
C TRP A 96 -3.57 1.08 12.45
N TYR A 97 -4.89 0.93 12.59
CA TYR A 97 -5.49 -0.26 13.18
C TYR A 97 -5.15 -1.50 12.36
N THR A 98 -5.38 -1.46 11.06
CA THR A 98 -5.11 -2.59 10.18
C THR A 98 -3.63 -2.94 10.19
N VAL A 99 -2.76 -1.97 9.89
CA VAL A 99 -1.31 -2.23 9.76
C VAL A 99 -0.70 -2.71 11.08
N PHE A 100 -1.02 -2.07 12.20
CA PHE A 100 -0.53 -2.51 13.50
C PHE A 100 -0.91 -3.97 13.80
N ASN A 101 -2.17 -4.34 13.55
CA ASN A 101 -2.65 -5.69 13.82
C ASN A 101 -2.16 -6.73 12.79
N GLU A 102 -1.91 -6.34 11.54
CA GLU A 102 -1.28 -7.21 10.54
C GLU A 102 0.14 -7.58 10.97
N LEU A 103 0.93 -6.59 11.43
CA LEU A 103 2.29 -6.82 11.93
C LEU A 103 2.29 -7.72 13.17
N LYS A 104 1.37 -7.50 14.11
CA LYS A 104 1.18 -8.40 15.27
C LYS A 104 0.79 -9.81 14.85
N ALA A 105 -0.13 -9.96 13.90
CA ALA A 105 -0.55 -11.26 13.40
C ALA A 105 0.59 -12.00 12.68
N LEU A 106 1.44 -11.29 11.93
CA LEU A 106 2.64 -11.85 11.32
C LEU A 106 3.66 -12.30 12.39
N GLU A 107 3.85 -11.51 13.44
CA GLU A 107 4.72 -11.88 14.57
C GLU A 107 4.24 -13.18 15.24
N ASP A 108 2.94 -13.24 15.55
CA ASP A 108 2.29 -14.36 16.22
C ASP A 108 2.29 -15.62 15.34
N LEU A 109 2.03 -15.48 14.03
CA LEU A 109 2.12 -16.57 13.05
C LEU A 109 3.49 -17.26 13.09
N HIS A 110 4.56 -16.49 13.30
CA HIS A 110 5.93 -16.98 13.37
C HIS A 110 6.36 -17.30 14.82
N GLY A 111 5.39 -17.37 15.75
CA GLY A 111 5.58 -17.76 17.14
C GLY A 111 6.46 -16.80 17.94
N GLY A 112 6.61 -15.55 17.50
CA GLY A 112 7.55 -14.60 18.10
C GLY A 112 9.02 -15.06 18.02
N ASP A 113 9.38 -15.96 17.09
CA ASP A 113 10.77 -16.37 16.90
C ASP A 113 11.48 -15.36 15.98
N PRO A 114 12.48 -14.60 16.46
CA PRO A 114 13.14 -13.59 15.65
C PRO A 114 13.82 -14.17 14.40
N MET A 115 14.27 -15.43 14.43
CA MET A 115 14.90 -16.07 13.27
C MET A 115 13.92 -16.47 12.18
N ARG A 116 12.63 -16.61 12.53
CA ARG A 116 11.57 -17.04 11.62
C ARG A 116 10.72 -15.90 11.10
N GLN A 117 10.81 -14.71 11.70
CA GLN A 117 10.06 -13.54 11.24
C GLN A 117 10.36 -13.23 9.77
N PRO A 118 9.34 -12.94 8.94
CA PRO A 118 9.54 -12.53 7.56
C PRO A 118 10.27 -11.19 7.49
N ILE A 119 10.89 -10.89 6.36
CA ILE A 119 11.27 -9.49 6.06
C ILE A 119 9.97 -8.80 5.66
N ILE A 120 9.66 -7.69 6.32
CA ILE A 120 8.40 -6.99 6.07
C ILE A 120 8.68 -5.71 5.31
N PHE A 121 8.02 -5.54 4.17
CA PHE A 121 7.96 -4.30 3.43
C PHE A 121 6.62 -3.63 3.73
N ALA A 122 6.64 -2.42 4.28
CA ALA A 122 5.44 -1.63 4.54
C ALA A 122 5.42 -0.42 3.60
N HIS A 123 4.40 -0.29 2.76
CA HIS A 123 4.23 0.87 1.89
C HIS A 123 3.40 1.97 2.55
N ASP A 124 3.33 3.14 1.94
CA ASP A 124 2.53 4.29 2.40
C ASP A 124 2.86 4.78 3.82
N ILE A 125 4.10 4.54 4.27
CA ILE A 125 4.65 5.09 5.53
C ILE A 125 5.01 6.59 5.42
N GLY A 126 4.89 7.18 4.23
CA GLY A 126 5.07 8.61 3.94
C GLY A 126 3.73 9.30 3.65
N TRP A 127 3.77 10.56 3.24
CA TRP A 127 2.54 11.33 2.98
C TRP A 127 1.79 10.76 1.75
N PRO A 128 0.44 10.65 1.78
CA PRO A 128 -0.46 11.24 2.77
C PRO A 128 -0.74 10.40 4.02
N TYR A 129 -0.51 9.09 3.99
CA TYR A 129 -1.09 8.19 5.00
C TYR A 129 -0.13 7.71 6.09
N GLY A 130 1.15 8.05 6.01
CA GLY A 130 2.12 7.71 7.05
C GLY A 130 1.71 8.22 8.43
N ARG A 131 1.08 9.40 8.49
CA ARG A 131 0.59 10.04 9.72
C ARG A 131 -0.91 10.31 9.71
N ARG A 132 -1.67 9.73 8.79
CA ARG A 132 -3.12 9.94 8.69
C ARG A 132 -3.79 8.65 8.22
N ASP A 133 -4.84 8.25 8.90
CA ASP A 133 -5.63 7.09 8.49
C ASP A 133 -6.47 7.40 7.24
N LEU A 134 -6.54 6.40 6.37
CA LEU A 134 -7.52 6.23 5.31
C LEU A 134 -8.42 5.03 5.62
N TYR A 135 -9.70 5.16 5.33
CA TYR A 135 -10.67 4.07 5.40
C TYR A 135 -11.34 3.85 4.05
N TYR A 136 -11.11 2.70 3.42
CA TYR A 136 -11.90 2.30 2.25
C TYR A 136 -13.32 1.90 2.68
N ASP A 137 -13.42 1.11 3.76
CA ASP A 137 -14.64 0.81 4.47
C ASP A 137 -14.45 1.07 5.98
N PRO A 138 -14.94 2.20 6.53
CA PRO A 138 -14.83 2.50 7.95
C PRO A 138 -15.47 1.46 8.88
N THR A 139 -16.39 0.62 8.37
CA THR A 139 -17.14 -0.33 9.20
C THR A 139 -16.29 -1.55 9.61
N THR A 140 -15.15 -1.76 8.97
CA THR A 140 -14.19 -2.82 9.31
C THR A 140 -13.34 -2.46 10.53
N ILE A 141 -13.32 -1.20 10.93
CA ILE A 141 -12.50 -0.68 12.02
C ILE A 141 -13.33 -0.61 13.31
N PRO A 142 -12.87 -1.20 14.43
CA PRO A 142 -13.57 -1.06 15.70
C PRO A 142 -13.66 0.40 16.13
N GLU A 143 -14.82 0.80 16.65
CA GLU A 143 -15.12 2.20 17.03
C GLU A 143 -14.05 2.84 17.93
N ALA A 144 -13.44 2.07 18.83
CA ALA A 144 -12.40 2.55 19.73
C ALA A 144 -11.08 2.95 19.04
N PHE A 145 -10.88 2.54 17.79
CA PHE A 145 -9.69 2.83 16.99
C PHE A 145 -10.00 3.63 15.72
N LEU A 146 -11.29 3.90 15.45
CA LEU A 146 -11.73 4.66 14.29
C LEU A 146 -11.54 6.16 14.56
N GLN A 147 -10.68 6.81 13.78
CA GLN A 147 -10.49 8.25 13.85
C GLN A 147 -11.73 8.98 13.28
N PRO A 148 -12.03 10.20 13.76
CA PRO A 148 -12.96 11.09 13.06
C PRO A 148 -12.51 11.26 11.61
N HIS A 149 -13.41 11.04 10.65
CA HIS A 149 -13.09 11.04 9.23
C HIS A 149 -14.17 11.73 8.39
N GLU A 150 -13.76 12.25 7.24
CA GLU A 150 -14.64 12.87 6.25
C GLU A 150 -14.20 12.52 4.83
N ARG A 151 -15.13 12.57 3.87
CA ARG A 151 -14.82 12.51 2.42
C ARG A 151 -14.40 13.87 1.90
N LYS A 152 -13.17 14.25 2.26
CA LYS A 152 -12.53 15.52 1.88
C LYS A 152 -11.06 15.30 1.58
N GLY A 153 -10.48 16.17 0.76
CA GLY A 153 -9.09 16.01 0.33
C GLY A 153 -8.07 16.58 1.31
N MET A 154 -6.81 16.27 1.02
CA MET A 154 -5.65 16.70 1.80
C MET A 154 -4.71 17.57 0.96
N LEU A 155 -4.02 18.51 1.61
CA LEU A 155 -2.93 19.26 1.00
C LEU A 155 -1.65 19.10 1.84
N PRO A 156 -0.46 19.09 1.21
CA PRO A 156 0.80 19.08 1.93
C PRO A 156 0.90 20.28 2.87
N ASN A 157 1.47 20.06 4.06
CA ASN A 157 1.63 21.08 5.11
C ASN A 157 0.30 21.64 5.67
N LYS A 158 -0.81 20.91 5.50
CA LYS A 158 -2.11 21.21 6.13
C LYS A 158 -2.51 20.04 7.02
N ALA A 159 -2.54 20.27 8.33
CA ALA A 159 -2.91 19.24 9.29
C ALA A 159 -4.36 18.77 9.12
N HIS A 160 -5.28 19.68 8.84
CA HIS A 160 -6.71 19.37 8.64
C HIS A 160 -7.04 19.11 7.16
N LEU A 161 -8.14 18.39 6.91
CA LEU A 161 -8.73 18.27 5.59
C LEU A 161 -9.14 19.64 5.02
N VAL A 162 -9.19 19.73 3.69
CA VAL A 162 -9.61 20.95 2.98
C VAL A 162 -11.03 20.81 2.45
N ASP A 163 -11.80 21.90 2.46
CA ASP A 163 -13.20 21.89 2.04
C ASP A 163 -13.38 21.68 0.53
N GLU A 164 -12.39 22.08 -0.28
CA GLU A 164 -12.43 21.95 -1.74
C GLU A 164 -11.12 21.37 -2.30
N GLY A 165 -11.26 20.37 -3.19
CA GLY A 165 -10.13 19.77 -3.88
C GLY A 165 -9.25 18.91 -2.98
N GLY A 166 -7.94 18.91 -3.24
CA GLY A 166 -6.95 18.11 -2.51
C GLY A 166 -6.74 16.70 -3.06
N MET A 167 -5.81 15.98 -2.44
CA MET A 167 -5.54 14.57 -2.75
C MET A 167 -6.58 13.67 -2.12
N ASN A 168 -7.03 12.66 -2.87
CA ASN A 168 -7.90 11.56 -2.42
C ASN A 168 -9.21 12.04 -1.75
N LEU A 169 -9.84 13.08 -2.31
CA LEU A 169 -11.01 13.73 -1.73
C LEU A 169 -12.27 12.87 -1.74
N GLU A 170 -12.30 11.88 -2.62
CA GLU A 170 -13.36 10.90 -2.77
C GLU A 170 -13.34 9.80 -1.69
N LEU A 171 -12.22 9.65 -0.96
CA LEU A 171 -12.01 8.64 0.06
C LEU A 171 -12.30 9.16 1.47
N CYS A 172 -12.50 8.26 2.45
CA CYS A 172 -12.71 8.63 3.85
C CYS A 172 -11.36 8.82 4.54
N ASN A 173 -10.95 10.08 4.71
CA ASN A 173 -9.68 10.44 5.33
C ASN A 173 -9.90 10.89 6.77
N ALA A 174 -9.00 10.53 7.68
CA ALA A 174 -9.01 11.09 9.03
C ALA A 174 -8.86 12.62 8.98
N VAL A 175 -9.66 13.31 9.80
CA VAL A 175 -9.78 14.78 9.78
C VAL A 175 -8.44 15.44 10.07
N ASP A 176 -7.73 14.90 11.06
CA ASP A 176 -6.44 15.41 11.54
C ASP A 176 -5.29 14.51 11.10
N GLU A 177 -4.18 15.13 10.68
CA GLU A 177 -2.90 14.46 10.50
C GLU A 177 -2.09 14.44 11.80
N GLY A 178 -1.55 13.27 12.11
CA GLY A 178 -0.77 12.99 13.30
C GLY A 178 -1.61 12.64 14.51
N GLY A 179 -0.96 12.52 15.66
CA GLY A 179 -1.59 12.07 16.90
C GLY A 179 -1.46 10.56 17.12
N PRO A 180 -1.98 10.06 18.26
CA PRO A 180 -1.87 8.65 18.61
C PRO A 180 -2.72 7.81 17.66
N LYS A 181 -2.17 6.66 17.26
CA LYS A 181 -2.92 5.65 16.50
C LYS A 181 -3.50 6.15 15.18
N ASN A 182 -2.71 6.95 14.45
CA ASN A 182 -3.14 7.62 13.22
C ASN A 182 -2.02 7.57 12.17
N GLY A 183 -2.26 6.82 11.11
CA GLY A 183 -1.38 6.59 9.96
C GLY A 183 -0.55 5.32 10.03
N VAL A 184 -0.11 4.90 8.85
CA VAL A 184 0.65 3.66 8.60
C VAL A 184 1.99 3.64 9.32
N LEU A 185 2.78 4.73 9.21
CA LEU A 185 4.08 4.83 9.90
C LEU A 185 3.90 4.80 11.41
N THR A 186 2.86 5.46 11.92
CA THR A 186 2.51 5.39 13.34
C THR A 186 2.21 3.94 13.76
N GLY A 187 1.52 3.17 12.92
CA GLY A 187 1.25 1.74 13.17
C GLY A 187 2.52 0.90 13.23
N VAL A 188 3.44 1.12 12.29
CA VAL A 188 4.75 0.46 12.25
C VAL A 188 5.58 0.80 13.50
N GLU A 189 5.67 2.08 13.86
CA GLU A 189 6.44 2.54 15.02
C GLU A 189 5.86 2.01 16.34
N ASP A 190 4.54 2.04 16.50
CA ASP A 190 3.86 1.50 17.68
C ASP A 190 4.05 -0.03 17.79
N TYR A 191 4.04 -0.75 16.66
CA TYR A 191 4.34 -2.17 16.62
C TYR A 191 5.76 -2.46 17.09
N ILE A 192 6.77 -1.78 16.53
CA ILE A 192 8.17 -1.95 16.92
C ILE A 192 8.36 -1.65 18.41
N ALA A 193 7.72 -0.60 18.92
CA ALA A 193 7.82 -0.21 20.33
C ALA A 193 7.15 -1.22 21.29
N GLN A 194 6.17 -2.00 20.83
CA GLN A 194 5.45 -2.98 21.64
C GLN A 194 5.95 -4.42 21.47
N SER A 195 6.66 -4.72 20.38
CA SER A 195 7.25 -6.03 20.15
C SER A 195 8.38 -6.31 21.14
N ALA A 196 8.52 -7.57 21.54
CA ALA A 196 9.68 -8.03 22.30
C ALA A 196 10.89 -8.33 21.40
N LEU A 197 10.71 -8.28 20.07
CA LEU A 197 11.75 -8.56 19.10
C LEU A 197 12.55 -7.30 18.77
N ASP A 198 13.83 -7.50 18.48
CA ASP A 198 14.72 -6.42 18.09
C ASP A 198 14.73 -6.29 16.56
N PHE A 199 14.05 -5.25 16.07
CA PHE A 199 13.92 -4.97 14.63
C PHE A 199 14.90 -3.88 14.19
N ARG A 200 15.64 -4.16 13.12
CA ARG A 200 16.18 -3.12 12.25
C ARG A 200 15.04 -2.57 11.39
N PHE A 201 14.79 -1.27 11.50
CA PHE A 201 13.80 -0.57 10.68
C PHE A 201 14.47 0.48 9.78
N LEU A 202 14.27 0.34 8.47
CA LEU A 202 14.66 1.34 7.48
C LEU A 202 13.41 2.07 7.02
N ASN A 203 13.39 3.40 7.21
CA ASN A 203 12.36 4.28 6.67
C ASN A 203 12.90 4.99 5.43
N LEU A 204 12.53 4.50 4.25
CA LEU A 204 12.98 5.04 2.97
C LEU A 204 11.96 6.07 2.45
N PRO A 205 12.30 7.38 2.37
CA PRO A 205 11.35 8.42 1.99
C PRO A 205 11.14 8.52 0.47
N PHE A 206 10.91 7.40 -0.21
CA PHE A 206 10.64 7.33 -1.65
C PHE A 206 9.20 6.94 -1.92
N TYR A 207 8.54 7.65 -2.84
CA TYR A 207 7.32 7.22 -3.51
C TYR A 207 6.24 6.75 -2.52
N TYR A 208 5.65 7.69 -1.79
CA TYR A 208 4.73 7.45 -0.66
C TYR A 208 5.36 6.78 0.56
N GLY A 209 6.65 6.46 0.52
CA GLY A 209 7.41 5.87 1.62
C GLY A 209 7.45 4.35 1.56
N LEU A 210 8.62 3.79 1.87
CA LEU A 210 8.82 2.34 1.98
C LEU A 210 9.56 2.03 3.28
N GLY A 211 8.90 1.27 4.15
CA GLY A 211 9.47 0.69 5.36
C GLY A 211 10.02 -0.70 5.09
N ILE A 212 11.18 -1.02 5.66
CA ILE A 212 11.71 -2.39 5.69
C ILE A 212 11.99 -2.76 7.14
N LEU A 213 11.34 -3.82 7.62
CA LEU A 213 11.57 -4.40 8.94
C LEU A 213 12.21 -5.76 8.80
N VAL A 214 13.27 -5.99 9.57
CA VAL A 214 13.94 -7.28 9.67
C VAL A 214 14.53 -7.40 11.08
N THR A 215 14.46 -8.59 11.67
CA THR A 215 15.02 -8.80 13.01
C THR A 215 16.56 -8.79 12.96
N GLU A 216 17.19 -8.25 14.01
CA GLU A 216 18.65 -8.21 14.12
C GLU A 216 19.27 -9.61 14.07
N GLN A 217 18.59 -10.60 14.66
CA GLN A 217 19.04 -12.00 14.67
C GLN A 217 19.05 -12.57 13.25
N ARG A 218 18.00 -12.30 12.44
CA ARG A 218 17.95 -12.75 11.05
C ARG A 218 19.01 -12.07 10.20
N LEU A 219 19.27 -10.77 10.43
CA LEU A 219 20.38 -10.06 9.77
C LEU A 219 21.74 -10.65 10.13
N ALA A 220 22.00 -10.88 11.42
CA ALA A 220 23.26 -11.43 11.90
C ALA A 220 23.54 -12.84 11.32
N ALA A 221 22.47 -13.62 11.09
CA ALA A 221 22.58 -14.97 10.53
C ALA A 221 22.71 -14.99 8.99
N ASN A 222 22.40 -13.90 8.28
CA ASN A 222 22.47 -13.84 6.82
C ASN A 222 23.34 -12.64 6.36
N PRO A 223 24.65 -12.83 6.13
CA PRO A 223 25.56 -11.77 5.70
C PRO A 223 25.19 -11.12 4.36
N ALA A 224 24.58 -11.87 3.43
CA ALA A 224 24.18 -11.31 2.14
C ALA A 224 23.02 -10.33 2.32
N LEU A 225 22.03 -10.70 3.13
CA LEU A 225 20.91 -9.82 3.50
C LEU A 225 21.41 -8.59 4.27
N ALA A 226 22.28 -8.77 5.26
CA ALA A 226 22.87 -7.67 6.02
C ALA A 226 23.61 -6.67 5.12
N ALA A 227 24.34 -7.15 4.10
CA ALA A 227 25.01 -6.30 3.13
C ALA A 227 24.02 -5.51 2.25
N GLN A 228 22.90 -6.12 1.85
CA GLN A 228 21.85 -5.40 1.09
C GLN A 228 21.19 -4.32 1.95
N ILE A 229 20.81 -4.64 3.18
CA ILE A 229 20.22 -3.66 4.10
C ILE A 229 21.19 -2.51 4.38
N SER A 230 22.47 -2.80 4.62
CA SER A 230 23.51 -1.77 4.80
C SER A 230 23.69 -0.89 3.55
N THR A 231 23.57 -1.48 2.36
CA THR A 231 23.65 -0.72 1.09
C THR A 231 22.48 0.26 0.97
N LEU A 232 21.27 -0.17 1.32
CA LEU A 232 20.09 0.70 1.34
C LEU A 232 20.24 1.82 2.37
N GLU A 233 20.72 1.53 3.59
CA GLU A 233 20.99 2.56 4.61
C GLU A 233 22.04 3.57 4.13
N GLN A 234 23.09 3.13 3.44
CA GLN A 234 24.10 4.03 2.89
C GLN A 234 23.54 4.92 1.79
N GLN A 235 22.59 4.42 0.98
CA GLN A 235 21.92 5.23 -0.04
C GLN A 235 21.04 6.34 0.55
N LEU A 236 20.65 6.22 1.82
CA LEU A 236 19.99 7.29 2.56
C LEU A 236 20.96 8.40 3.00
N GLN A 237 22.28 8.21 2.94
CA GLN A 237 23.23 9.28 3.29
C GLN A 237 23.18 10.39 2.22
N GLY A 238 22.29 11.37 2.43
CA GLY A 238 21.92 12.39 1.44
C GLY A 238 20.41 12.61 1.26
N GLU A 239 19.58 12.21 2.23
CA GLU A 239 18.11 12.22 2.13
C GLU A 239 17.48 13.57 1.74
N GLU A 240 18.16 14.70 1.89
CA GLU A 240 17.58 16.01 1.55
C GLU A 240 17.08 16.07 0.10
N LEU A 241 17.88 15.56 -0.86
CA LEU A 241 17.47 15.52 -2.27
C LEU A 241 16.33 14.52 -2.51
N ILE A 242 16.32 13.41 -1.77
CA ILE A 242 15.27 12.39 -1.85
C ILE A 242 13.96 12.97 -1.33
N ARG A 243 13.98 13.60 -0.16
CA ARG A 243 12.83 14.27 0.46
C ARG A 243 12.32 15.41 -0.40
N LEU A 244 13.21 16.15 -1.06
CA LEU A 244 12.82 17.17 -2.04
C LEU A 244 12.12 16.54 -3.25
N ALA A 245 12.68 15.47 -3.83
CA ALA A 245 12.06 14.77 -4.96
C ALA A 245 10.68 14.20 -4.58
N GLU A 246 10.56 13.64 -3.39
CA GLU A 246 9.30 13.13 -2.87
C GLU A 246 8.29 14.26 -2.63
N HIS A 247 8.73 15.40 -2.10
CA HIS A 247 7.88 16.59 -1.96
C HIS A 247 7.37 17.09 -3.31
N LEU A 248 8.22 17.12 -4.34
CA LEU A 248 7.81 17.51 -5.70
C LEU A 248 6.76 16.53 -6.25
N ARG A 249 7.00 15.22 -6.12
CA ARG A 249 6.03 14.18 -6.50
C ARG A 249 4.68 14.37 -5.82
N ILE A 250 4.68 14.70 -4.53
CA ILE A 250 3.48 14.97 -3.74
C ILE A 250 2.71 16.17 -4.31
N VAL A 251 3.39 17.30 -4.51
CA VAL A 251 2.78 18.53 -5.05
C VAL A 251 2.21 18.29 -6.45
N GLU A 252 2.98 17.62 -7.32
CA GLU A 252 2.55 17.24 -8.66
C GLU A 252 1.34 16.30 -8.62
N GLY A 253 1.32 15.32 -7.70
CA GLY A 253 0.20 14.39 -7.53
C GLY A 253 -1.12 15.10 -7.20
N VAL A 254 -1.11 16.09 -6.31
CA VAL A 254 -2.29 16.91 -5.99
C VAL A 254 -2.80 17.66 -7.23
N VAL A 255 -1.88 18.24 -8.01
CA VAL A 255 -2.22 18.97 -9.24
C VAL A 255 -2.81 18.01 -10.28
N LEU A 256 -2.18 16.85 -10.48
CA LEU A 256 -2.63 15.84 -11.46
C LEU A 256 -4.04 15.35 -11.15
N GLN A 257 -4.34 14.99 -9.89
CA GLN A 257 -5.70 14.58 -9.52
C GLN A 257 -6.71 15.71 -9.73
N THR A 258 -6.32 16.96 -9.50
CA THR A 258 -7.19 18.12 -9.76
C THR A 258 -7.47 18.30 -11.24
N LEU A 259 -6.46 18.14 -12.10
CA LEU A 259 -6.63 18.21 -13.55
C LEU A 259 -7.49 17.05 -14.07
N GLN A 260 -7.27 15.84 -13.56
CA GLN A 260 -8.04 14.66 -13.95
C GLN A 260 -9.53 14.84 -13.62
N ARG A 261 -9.88 15.29 -12.42
CA ARG A 261 -11.28 15.59 -12.06
C ARG A 261 -11.92 16.65 -12.95
N LYS A 262 -11.18 17.70 -13.31
CA LYS A 262 -11.67 18.74 -14.23
C LYS A 262 -11.91 18.18 -15.63
N LEU A 263 -11.03 17.28 -16.09
CA LEU A 263 -11.19 16.59 -17.37
C LEU A 263 -12.43 15.70 -17.35
N GLU A 264 -12.58 14.84 -16.35
CA GLU A 264 -13.74 13.96 -16.19
C GLU A 264 -15.06 14.75 -16.14
N ALA A 265 -15.10 15.85 -15.37
CA ALA A 265 -16.27 16.72 -15.32
C ALA A 265 -16.57 17.39 -16.69
N SER A 266 -15.53 17.75 -17.44
CA SER A 266 -15.69 18.30 -18.79
C SER A 266 -16.21 17.24 -19.77
N GLU A 267 -15.70 16.02 -19.71
CA GLU A 267 -16.14 14.91 -20.56
C GLU A 267 -17.59 14.52 -20.28
N GLN A 268 -17.98 14.45 -19.00
CA GLN A 268 -19.37 14.25 -18.60
C GLN A 268 -20.27 15.36 -19.14
N ARG A 269 -19.84 16.62 -19.04
CA ARG A 269 -20.61 17.75 -19.55
C ARG A 269 -20.78 17.71 -21.07
N VAL A 270 -19.75 17.29 -21.80
CA VAL A 270 -19.83 17.09 -23.26
C VAL A 270 -20.84 15.99 -23.58
N ALA A 271 -20.74 14.83 -22.91
CA ALA A 271 -21.67 13.71 -23.11
C ALA A 271 -23.14 14.10 -22.83
N GLU A 272 -23.40 14.88 -21.77
CA GLU A 272 -24.73 15.42 -21.46
C GLU A 272 -25.26 16.33 -22.58
N LEU A 273 -24.43 17.23 -23.10
CA LEU A 273 -24.81 18.15 -24.17
C LEU A 273 -25.07 17.40 -25.48
N GLU A 274 -24.27 16.39 -25.80
CA GLU A 274 -24.47 15.52 -26.96
C GLU A 274 -25.78 14.73 -26.85
N ALA A 275 -26.11 14.20 -25.67
CA ALA A 275 -27.38 13.53 -25.43
C ALA A 275 -28.58 14.49 -25.63
N GLN A 276 -28.50 15.72 -25.11
CA GLN A 276 -29.55 16.73 -25.27
C GLN A 276 -29.74 17.15 -26.74
N LEU A 277 -28.66 17.23 -27.52
CA LEU A 277 -28.74 17.52 -28.96
C LEU A 277 -29.32 16.35 -29.75
N GLY A 278 -29.03 15.11 -29.37
CA GLY A 278 -29.59 13.89 -29.98
C GLY A 278 -31.08 13.69 -29.72
N GLU A 279 -31.62 14.22 -28.61
CA GLU A 279 -33.03 14.14 -28.24
C GLU A 279 -33.91 15.25 -28.84
N THR A 280 -33.32 16.24 -29.53
CA THR A 280 -34.11 17.29 -30.18
C THR A 280 -34.83 16.71 -31.42
N PRO A 281 -36.18 16.65 -31.47
CA PRO A 281 -36.87 16.10 -32.63
C PRO A 281 -36.55 16.96 -33.86
N GLN A 282 -36.20 16.33 -34.99
CA GLN A 282 -36.20 17.00 -36.28
C GLN A 282 -37.62 17.51 -36.56
N GLY A 283 -37.87 18.76 -36.19
CA GLY A 283 -39.15 19.42 -36.30
C GLY A 283 -39.57 19.56 -37.77
N GLY A 284 -40.60 18.80 -38.14
CA GLY A 284 -41.63 19.21 -39.08
C GLY A 284 -41.17 19.46 -40.51
N ALA A 285 -41.15 18.41 -41.32
CA ALA A 285 -41.36 18.55 -42.75
C ALA A 285 -42.75 19.21 -42.97
N ARG A 286 -42.75 20.51 -43.27
CA ARG A 286 -43.92 21.17 -43.87
C ARG A 286 -44.12 20.56 -45.26
N GLN A 287 -45.17 19.76 -45.42
CA GLN A 287 -45.68 19.43 -46.75
C GLN A 287 -46.67 20.53 -47.20
N PRO A 288 -46.60 20.97 -48.47
CA PRO A 288 -47.48 22.00 -49.03
C PRO A 288 -48.93 21.53 -49.21
#